data_AF-A0A8J5IWP8-F1
#
_entry.id   AF-A0A8J5IWP8-F1
#
_cell.length_a   1.000
_cell.length_b   1.000
_cell.length_c   1.000
_cell.angle_alpha   90.00
_cell.angle_beta   90.00
_cell.angle_gamma   90.00
#
_symmetry.space_group_name_H-M   'P 1'
#
loop_
_entity.id
_entity.type
_entity.pdbx_description
1 polymer ?
#
loop_
_entity_poly.entity_id
_entity_poly.type
_entity_poly.pdbx_seq_one_letter_code
_entity_poly.pdbx_strand_id
1 'polypeptide(L)'
;MDAASANGHLNVIKWLHLHHSASYTVAGMDGAAGNGHLDVVMWLHENSRVGCTTKAMDDAAANDHLNVVRWLHKNRSEVHDWGDG
;
A
#
# COMPACT_ATOMS: atom_id res chain seq x y z
N MET A 1 -8.16 11.31 1.38
CA MET A 1 -6.87 10.59 1.42
C MET A 1 -6.76 9.67 0.21
N ASP A 2 -7.80 8.89 -0.10
CA ASP A 2 -7.82 7.92 -1.19
C ASP A 2 -7.40 8.49 -2.55
N ALA A 3 -7.92 9.66 -2.93
CA ALA A 3 -7.50 10.34 -4.15
C ALA A 3 -6.02 10.76 -4.10
N ALA A 4 -5.51 11.25 -2.96
CA ALA A 4 -4.09 11.58 -2.83
C ALA A 4 -3.20 10.33 -2.90
N SER A 5 -3.67 9.20 -2.36
CA SER A 5 -2.99 7.92 -2.44
C SER A 5 -2.96 7.36 -3.86
N ALA A 6 -4.10 7.36 -4.54
CA ALA A 6 -4.23 6.90 -5.92
C ALA A 6 -3.45 7.77 -6.93
N ASN A 7 -3.18 9.05 -6.61
CA ASN A 7 -2.38 9.96 -7.45
C ASN A 7 -0.91 10.06 -7.01
N GLY A 8 -0.46 9.29 -6.02
CA GLY A 8 0.96 9.29 -5.62
C GLY A 8 1.39 10.53 -4.84
N HIS A 9 0.46 11.32 -4.30
CA HIS A 9 0.74 12.57 -3.60
C HIS A 9 1.20 12.34 -2.15
N LEU A 10 2.38 11.73 -1.99
CA LEU A 10 2.95 11.38 -0.68
C LEU A 10 3.04 12.56 0.29
N ASN A 11 3.39 13.75 -0.20
CA ASN A 11 3.47 14.97 0.63
C ASN A 11 2.12 15.37 1.22
N VAL A 12 1.03 15.20 0.47
CA VAL A 12 -0.33 15.46 0.93
C VAL A 12 -0.75 14.41 1.96
N ILE A 13 -0.37 13.14 1.75
CA ILE A 13 -0.66 12.04 2.69
C ILE A 13 0.06 12.27 4.03
N LYS A 14 1.35 12.62 3.99
CA LYS A 14 2.14 12.98 5.19
C LYS A 14 1.54 14.17 5.92
N TRP A 15 1.17 15.22 5.18
CA TRP A 15 0.56 16.42 5.77
C TRP A 15 -0.78 16.08 6.43
N LEU A 16 -1.62 15.31 5.73
CA LEU A 16 -2.91 14.86 6.26
C LEU A 16 -2.73 14.00 7.49
N HIS A 17 -1.80 13.05 7.52
CA HIS A 17 -1.53 12.23 8.70
C HIS A 17 -1.11 13.04 9.93
N LEU A 18 -0.28 14.06 9.73
CA LEU A 18 0.21 14.92 10.81
C LEU A 18 -0.86 15.88 11.35
N HIS A 19 -1.76 16.37 10.50
CA HIS A 19 -2.74 17.41 10.85
C HIS A 19 -4.15 16.85 11.07
N HIS A 20 -4.41 15.63 10.61
CA HIS A 20 -5.71 14.99 10.64
C HIS A 20 -5.53 13.50 10.93
N SER A 21 -6.24 12.98 11.93
CA SER A 21 -6.31 11.53 12.15
C SER A 21 -7.24 10.90 11.10
N ALA A 22 -6.91 11.09 9.83
CA ALA A 22 -7.66 10.56 8.70
C ALA A 22 -7.49 9.05 8.68
N SER A 23 -8.61 8.34 8.77
CA SER A 23 -8.63 6.88 8.71
C SER A 23 -8.08 6.44 7.36
N TYR A 24 -6.98 5.70 7.38
CA TYR A 24 -6.46 5.02 6.20
C TYR A 24 -7.49 4.01 5.73
N THR A 25 -7.95 4.14 4.49
CA THR A 25 -8.84 3.16 3.90
C THR A 25 -8.04 2.19 3.04
N VAL A 26 -8.50 0.95 3.01
CA VAL A 26 -7.99 -0.08 2.11
C VAL A 26 -8.06 0.39 0.65
N ALA A 27 -9.15 1.06 0.27
CA ALA A 27 -9.37 1.54 -1.09
C ALA A 27 -8.31 2.55 -1.55
N GLY A 28 -7.82 3.42 -0.65
CA GLY A 28 -6.73 4.34 -0.96
C GLY A 28 -5.41 3.62 -1.21
N MET A 29 -5.13 2.53 -0.48
CA MET A 29 -3.93 1.72 -0.66
C MET A 29 -4.01 0.88 -1.95
N ASP A 30 -5.17 0.28 -2.22
CA ASP A 30 -5.42 -0.46 -3.45
C ASP A 30 -5.26 0.45 -4.68
N GLY A 31 -5.80 1.67 -4.61
CA GLY A 31 -5.63 2.67 -5.66
C GLY A 31 -4.18 3.11 -5.85
N ALA A 32 -3.42 3.30 -4.76
CA ALA A 32 -1.99 3.63 -4.87
C ALA A 32 -1.19 2.48 -5.52
N ALA A 33 -1.50 1.23 -5.16
CA ALA A 33 -0.85 0.06 -5.71
C ALA A 33 -1.20 -0.15 -7.20
N GLY A 34 -2.47 -0.03 -7.56
CA GLY A 34 -2.97 -0.15 -8.93
C GLY A 34 -2.46 0.94 -9.88
N ASN A 35 -2.05 2.10 -9.36
CA ASN A 35 -1.40 3.17 -10.14
C ASN A 35 0.14 3.15 -10.06
N GLY A 36 0.73 2.14 -9.41
CA GLY A 36 2.18 1.96 -9.39
C GLY A 36 2.94 2.87 -8.42
N HIS A 37 2.24 3.53 -7.50
CA HIS A 37 2.81 4.46 -6.53
C HIS A 37 3.42 3.73 -5.33
N LEU A 38 4.52 3.02 -5.57
CA LEU A 38 5.23 2.23 -4.56
C LEU A 38 5.58 3.04 -3.30
N ASP A 39 6.03 4.28 -3.45
CA ASP A 39 6.41 5.13 -2.30
C ASP A 39 5.24 5.39 -1.35
N VAL A 40 4.04 5.55 -1.91
CA VAL A 40 2.81 5.71 -1.13
C VAL A 40 2.43 4.39 -0.46
N VAL A 41 2.54 3.27 -1.16
CA VAL A 41 2.25 1.93 -0.62
C VAL A 41 3.18 1.60 0.55
N MET A 42 4.48 1.85 0.41
CA MET A 42 5.47 1.68 1.47
C MET A 42 5.16 2.53 2.69
N TRP A 43 4.92 3.82 2.46
CA TRP A 43 4.64 4.75 3.55
C TRP A 43 3.34 4.41 4.28
N LEU A 44 2.28 4.07 3.53
CA LEU A 44 1.02 3.62 4.11
C LEU A 44 1.20 2.33 4.90
N HIS A 45 1.99 1.37 4.44
CA HIS A 45 2.23 0.13 5.16
C HIS A 45 2.97 0.35 6.50
N GLU A 46 3.96 1.25 6.53
CA GLU A 46 4.69 1.57 7.76
C GLU A 46 3.85 2.38 8.77
N ASN A 47 2.98 3.27 8.27
CA ASN A 47 2.24 4.24 9.09
C ASN A 47 0.77 3.84 9.34
N SER A 48 0.27 2.82 8.64
CA SER A 48 -1.08 2.31 8.77
C SER A 48 -1.06 0.82 9.14
N ARG A 49 -1.86 0.46 10.15
CA ARG A 49 -2.16 -0.94 10.46
C ARG A 49 -3.07 -1.61 9.44
N VAL A 50 -3.51 -0.90 8.41
CA VAL A 50 -4.36 -1.42 7.35
C VAL A 50 -3.47 -2.18 6.37
N GLY A 51 -3.55 -3.51 6.43
CA GLY A 51 -2.75 -4.39 5.59
C GLY A 51 -3.14 -4.30 4.10
N CYS A 52 -2.18 -4.64 3.24
CA CYS A 52 -2.41 -4.73 1.80
C CYS A 52 -3.43 -5.85 1.50
N THR A 53 -4.41 -5.56 0.65
CA THR A 53 -5.34 -6.60 0.17
C THR A 53 -4.79 -7.34 -1.05
N THR A 54 -5.43 -8.46 -1.40
CA THR A 54 -5.21 -9.13 -2.68
C THR A 54 -5.53 -8.22 -3.86
N LYS A 55 -6.52 -7.33 -3.71
CA LYS A 55 -6.93 -6.38 -4.75
C LYS A 55 -5.80 -5.41 -5.13
N ALA A 56 -5.07 -4.88 -4.16
CA ALA A 56 -3.87 -4.07 -4.43
C ALA A 56 -2.84 -4.80 -5.31
N MET A 57 -2.67 -6.11 -5.11
CA MET A 57 -1.74 -6.94 -5.88
C MET A 57 -2.28 -7.24 -7.29
N ASP A 58 -3.56 -7.58 -7.39
CA ASP A 58 -4.23 -7.86 -8.67
C ASP A 58 -4.25 -6.60 -9.56
N ASP A 59 -4.59 -5.44 -9.00
CA ASP A 59 -4.61 -4.17 -9.72
C ASP A 59 -3.19 -3.74 -10.14
N ALA A 60 -2.20 -3.91 -9.27
CA ALA A 60 -0.80 -3.64 -9.62
C ALA A 60 -0.31 -4.59 -10.74
N ALA A 61 -0.69 -5.87 -10.70
CA ALA A 61 -0.33 -6.84 -11.74
C ALA A 61 -1.02 -6.54 -13.07
N ALA A 62 -2.30 -6.15 -13.04
CA ALA A 62 -3.08 -5.80 -14.22
C ALA A 62 -2.55 -4.54 -14.93
N ASN A 63 -1.94 -3.61 -14.19
CA ASN A 63 -1.35 -2.37 -14.72
C ASN A 63 0.17 -2.46 -14.95
N ASP A 64 0.75 -3.68 -14.95
CA ASP A 64 2.19 -3.92 -15.18
C ASP A 64 3.12 -3.26 -14.13
N HIS A 65 2.61 -2.98 -12.93
CA HIS A 65 3.36 -2.42 -11.81
C HIS A 65 4.08 -3.52 -11.01
N LEU A 66 4.97 -4.23 -11.69
CA LEU A 66 5.75 -5.36 -11.14
C LEU A 66 6.58 -4.98 -9.90
N ASN A 67 7.03 -3.73 -9.80
CA ASN A 67 7.73 -3.18 -8.63
C ASN A 67 6.84 -3.20 -7.38
N VAL A 68 5.58 -2.79 -7.51
CA VAL A 68 4.58 -2.84 -6.44
C VAL A 68 4.24 -4.28 -6.10
N VAL A 69 3.99 -5.14 -7.10
CA VAL A 69 3.68 -6.56 -6.89
C VAL A 69 4.81 -7.27 -6.13
N ARG A 70 6.07 -7.08 -6.53
CA ARG A 70 7.22 -7.67 -5.80
C ARG A 70 7.29 -7.21 -4.37
N TRP A 71 7.09 -5.91 -4.13
CA TRP A 71 7.14 -5.36 -2.79
C TRP A 71 6.00 -5.91 -1.92
N LEU A 72 4.76 -5.91 -2.44
CA LEU A 72 3.59 -6.49 -1.78
C LEU A 72 3.77 -7.97 -1.48
N HIS A 73 4.33 -8.73 -2.43
CA HIS A 73 4.61 -10.15 -2.27
C HIS A 73 5.65 -10.40 -1.18
N LYS A 74 6.70 -9.59 -1.11
CA LYS A 74 7.73 -9.69 -0.07
C LYS A 74 7.20 -9.37 1.32
N ASN A 75 6.37 -8.32 1.46
CA ASN A 75 5.85 -7.87 2.76
C ASN A 75 4.66 -8.71 3.26
N ARG A 76 3.97 -9.46 2.39
CA ARG A 76 2.93 -10.42 2.83
C ARG A 76 3.49 -11.73 3.38
N SER A 77 4.70 -12.10 2.99
CA SER A 77 5.31 -13.39 3.34
C SER A 77 5.93 -13.44 4.74
N GLU A 78 5.90 -12.35 5.51
CA GLU A 78 6.55 -12.30 6.82
C GLU A 78 5.63 -12.65 8.00
N VAL A 79 4.69 -13.59 7.84
CA VAL A 79 4.04 -14.25 9.00
C VAL A 79 3.62 -15.71 8.73
N HIS A 80 4.54 -16.56 8.25
CA HIS A 80 4.60 -17.97 8.68
C HIS A 80 5.92 -18.60 8.23
N ASP A 81 7.02 -18.13 8.81
CA ASP A 81 8.06 -19.07 9.19
C ASP A 81 7.81 -19.44 10.66
N TRP A 82 7.08 -20.53 10.87
CA TRP A 82 7.10 -21.28 12.12
C TRP A 82 7.08 -22.77 11.76
N GLY A 83 8.28 -23.31 11.55
CA GLY A 83 8.64 -24.65 12.01
C GLY A 83 8.63 -25.75 10.96
N ASP A 84 9.74 -25.91 10.28
CA ASP A 84 10.21 -27.24 9.87
C ASP A 84 10.34 -28.16 11.11
N GLY A 85 9.78 -29.38 10.99
CA GLY A 85 10.32 -30.64 11.56
C GLY A 85 10.35 -30.85 13.06
#